data_AF-A0AAD5K5Z1-F1
#
_entry.id   AF-A0AAD5K5Z1-F1
#
_cell.length_a   1.000
_cell.length_b   1.000
_cell.length_c   1.000
_cell.angle_alpha   90.00
_cell.angle_beta   90.00
_cell.angle_gamma   90.00
#
_symmetry.space_group_name_H-M   'P 1'
#
loop_
_entity.id
_entity.type
_entity.pdbx_description
1 polymer ?
#
loop_
_entity_poly.entity_id
_entity_poly.type
_entity_poly.pdbx_seq_one_letter_code
_entity_poly.pdbx_strand_id
1 'polypeptide(L)'
;MTTITRDQAICAFYYEEYNDKNVAKYSKLIDNVEDIEICYKTDPTKPILLCTHAINSDPFHILKYPKKSDVVGSTPKQGNTKKDAHLKRCIFFTTLGQVIAFLDAIYLPENSNNTEVYEKKGISMNDVLSLLWQHTKLMSESTVIGFSRWYSTSKIDFMDIPAKRKPVATGQKVSIRQVYSLKQEYIGTVYQFFNYVFDCFIS
;
A
#
# COMPACT_ATOMS: atom_id res chain seq x y z
N MET A 1 -16.77 0.73 -13.52
CA MET A 1 -17.62 -0.29 -12.87
C MET A 1 -18.31 0.37 -11.68
N THR A 2 -19.59 0.07 -11.46
CA THR A 2 -20.32 0.58 -10.30
C THR A 2 -20.06 -0.34 -9.12
N THR A 3 -19.27 0.10 -8.15
CA THR A 3 -18.98 -0.67 -6.94
C THR A 3 -20.16 -0.55 -5.98
N ILE A 4 -20.72 -1.69 -5.55
CA ILE A 4 -21.78 -1.69 -4.53
C ILE A 4 -21.17 -1.42 -3.13
N THR A 5 -22.00 -0.99 -2.19
CA THR A 5 -21.58 -0.76 -0.79
C THR A 5 -21.43 -2.06 -0.01
N ARG A 6 -20.72 -2.03 1.13
CA ARG A 6 -20.63 -3.19 2.04
C ARG A 6 -22.00 -3.74 2.40
N ASP A 7 -22.96 -2.88 2.72
CA ASP A 7 -24.31 -3.28 3.12
C ASP A 7 -25.07 -3.97 1.98
N GLN A 8 -24.94 -3.46 0.75
CA GLN A 8 -25.51 -4.10 -0.43
C GLN A 8 -24.85 -5.46 -0.71
N ALA A 9 -23.53 -5.55 -0.53
CA ALA A 9 -22.80 -6.80 -0.69
C ALA A 9 -23.24 -7.85 0.35
N ILE A 10 -23.49 -7.44 1.60
CA ILE A 10 -23.98 -8.35 2.66
C ILE A 10 -25.33 -8.95 2.25
N CYS A 11 -26.28 -8.13 1.81
CA CYS A 11 -27.57 -8.62 1.33
C CYS A 11 -27.42 -9.54 0.11
N ALA A 12 -26.56 -9.18 -0.85
CA ALA A 12 -26.28 -10.01 -2.03
C ALA A 12 -25.67 -11.37 -1.66
N PHE A 13 -24.76 -11.44 -0.68
CA PHE A 13 -24.13 -12.68 -0.23
C PHE A 13 -25.15 -13.66 0.38
N TYR A 14 -26.12 -13.15 1.12
CA TYR A 14 -27.19 -13.95 1.72
C TYR A 14 -28.39 -14.16 0.79
N TYR A 15 -28.34 -13.70 -0.47
CA TYR A 15 -29.43 -13.78 -1.45
C TYR A 15 -30.72 -13.10 -0.98
N GLU A 16 -30.59 -11.97 -0.30
CA GLU A 16 -31.69 -11.24 0.33
C GLU A 16 -31.86 -9.85 -0.29
N GLU A 17 -33.09 -9.33 -0.28
CA GLU A 17 -33.35 -7.97 -0.74
C GLU A 17 -32.66 -6.94 0.16
N TYR A 18 -32.17 -5.86 -0.45
CA TYR A 18 -31.53 -4.76 0.26
C TYR A 18 -32.56 -3.92 1.02
N ASN A 19 -32.55 -4.06 2.34
CA ASN A 19 -33.30 -3.23 3.28
C ASN A 19 -32.55 -3.17 4.63
N ASP A 20 -32.83 -2.14 5.44
CA ASP A 20 -32.08 -1.88 6.68
C ASP A 20 -32.22 -3.02 7.72
N LYS A 21 -33.36 -3.72 7.72
CA LYS A 21 -33.60 -4.87 8.62
C LYS A 21 -32.66 -6.03 8.30
N ASN A 22 -32.51 -6.36 7.01
CA ASN A 22 -31.63 -7.41 6.54
C ASN A 22 -30.16 -7.05 6.77
N VAL A 23 -29.77 -5.81 6.48
CA VAL A 23 -28.41 -5.31 6.75
C VAL A 23 -28.06 -5.45 8.23
N ALA A 24 -28.93 -5.00 9.13
CA ALA A 24 -28.68 -5.09 10.57
C ALA A 24 -28.60 -6.54 11.08
N LYS A 25 -29.40 -7.45 10.52
CA LYS A 25 -29.37 -8.88 10.86
C LYS A 25 -28.07 -9.54 10.41
N TYR A 26 -27.70 -9.35 9.14
CA TYR A 26 -26.60 -10.07 8.51
C TYR A 26 -25.23 -9.44 8.79
N SER A 27 -25.14 -8.12 9.00
CA SER A 27 -23.88 -7.51 9.48
C SER A 27 -23.50 -8.07 10.84
N LYS A 28 -24.46 -8.17 11.78
CA LYS A 28 -24.21 -8.78 13.10
C LYS A 28 -23.69 -10.21 12.99
N LEU A 29 -24.21 -11.01 12.04
CA LEU A 29 -23.74 -12.38 11.85
C LEU A 29 -22.29 -12.43 11.39
N ILE A 30 -21.88 -11.53 10.49
CA ILE A 30 -20.48 -11.42 10.05
C ILE A 30 -19.62 -10.89 11.19
N ASP A 31 -20.06 -9.82 11.85
CA ASP A 31 -19.32 -9.15 12.92
C ASP A 31 -19.18 -10.03 14.18
N ASN A 32 -20.04 -11.05 14.35
CA ASN A 32 -19.94 -12.06 15.40
C ASN A 32 -18.84 -13.11 15.12
N VAL A 33 -18.40 -13.26 13.87
CA VAL A 33 -17.31 -14.16 13.52
C VAL A 33 -16.03 -13.34 13.45
N GLU A 34 -15.12 -13.60 14.39
CA GLU A 34 -13.83 -12.94 14.44
C GLU A 34 -13.03 -13.21 13.15
N ASP A 35 -12.29 -12.19 12.71
CA ASP A 35 -11.42 -12.26 11.54
C ASP A 35 -12.07 -12.65 10.22
N ILE A 36 -13.36 -12.36 10.00
CA ILE A 36 -13.99 -12.51 8.68
C ILE A 36 -14.46 -11.14 8.16
N GLU A 37 -14.25 -10.89 6.87
CA GLU A 37 -14.77 -9.69 6.20
C GLU A 37 -15.33 -10.03 4.82
N ILE A 38 -16.32 -9.25 4.38
CA ILE A 38 -16.92 -9.36 3.06
C ILE A 38 -16.11 -8.58 2.02
N CYS A 39 -15.74 -9.25 0.93
CA CYS A 39 -14.85 -8.72 -0.09
C CYS A 39 -15.23 -9.26 -1.48
N TYR A 40 -14.49 -8.84 -2.51
CA TYR A 40 -14.64 -9.31 -3.88
C TYR A 40 -13.28 -9.39 -4.57
N LYS A 41 -13.21 -10.14 -5.68
CA LYS A 41 -12.01 -10.21 -6.54
C LYS A 41 -12.14 -9.28 -7.72
N THR A 42 -12.70 -9.79 -8.82
CA THR A 42 -12.88 -9.05 -10.08
C THR A 42 -14.27 -8.44 -10.21
N ASP A 43 -15.30 -9.10 -9.67
CA ASP A 43 -16.70 -8.73 -9.84
C ASP A 43 -17.31 -8.27 -8.51
N PRO A 44 -17.65 -6.96 -8.35
CA PRO A 44 -18.22 -6.44 -7.11
C PRO A 44 -19.64 -6.95 -6.84
N THR A 45 -20.30 -7.61 -7.79
CA THR A 45 -21.63 -8.21 -7.58
C THR A 45 -21.58 -9.63 -7.03
N LYS A 46 -20.37 -10.22 -6.92
CA LYS A 46 -20.14 -11.57 -6.40
C LYS A 46 -19.35 -11.51 -5.09
N PRO A 47 -19.99 -11.13 -3.98
CA PRO A 47 -19.33 -11.05 -2.69
C PRO A 47 -18.86 -12.42 -2.22
N ILE A 48 -17.71 -12.42 -1.56
CA ILE A 48 -17.15 -13.59 -0.87
C ILE A 48 -16.78 -13.21 0.57
N LEU A 49 -16.92 -14.16 1.49
CA LEU A 49 -16.37 -14.04 2.83
C LEU A 49 -14.97 -14.64 2.84
N LEU A 50 -14.00 -13.85 3.28
CA LEU A 50 -12.64 -14.32 3.49
C LEU A 50 -12.18 -13.94 4.88
N CYS A 51 -11.29 -14.75 5.43
CA CYS A 51 -10.65 -14.36 6.67
C CYS A 51 -9.75 -13.15 6.43
N THR A 52 -9.62 -12.28 7.43
CA THR A 52 -8.78 -11.07 7.39
C THR A 52 -7.36 -11.42 6.97
N HIS A 53 -6.85 -12.58 7.40
CA HIS A 53 -5.54 -13.08 7.00
C HIS A 53 -5.44 -13.33 5.48
N ALA A 54 -6.42 -14.00 4.87
CA ALA A 54 -6.43 -14.27 3.44
C ALA A 54 -6.61 -12.98 2.61
N ILE A 55 -7.40 -12.02 3.12
CA ILE A 55 -7.53 -10.72 2.45
C ILE A 55 -6.20 -9.98 2.47
N ASN A 56 -5.49 -10.05 3.59
CA ASN A 56 -4.22 -9.38 3.76
C ASN A 56 -3.07 -10.07 3.02
N SER A 57 -3.16 -11.38 2.72
CA SER A 57 -2.11 -12.08 1.95
C SER A 57 -2.12 -11.73 0.47
N ASP A 58 -3.26 -11.26 -0.07
CA ASP A 58 -3.39 -10.85 -1.47
C ASP A 58 -4.22 -9.56 -1.63
N PRO A 59 -3.67 -8.40 -1.22
CA PRO A 59 -4.39 -7.13 -1.21
C PRO A 59 -4.63 -6.55 -2.61
N PHE A 60 -3.96 -7.08 -3.64
CA PHE A 60 -4.09 -6.61 -5.01
C PHE A 60 -5.27 -7.27 -5.73
N HIS A 61 -5.54 -8.53 -5.43
CA HIS A 61 -6.65 -9.26 -6.05
C HIS A 61 -7.88 -9.37 -5.15
N ILE A 62 -7.78 -9.04 -3.86
CA ILE A 62 -8.89 -9.07 -2.91
C ILE A 62 -9.22 -7.66 -2.44
N LEU A 63 -10.38 -7.17 -2.86
CA LEU A 63 -10.85 -5.80 -2.63
C LEU A 63 -11.99 -5.78 -1.61
N LYS A 64 -11.95 -4.82 -0.69
CA LYS A 64 -13.01 -4.61 0.30
C LYS A 64 -14.07 -3.66 -0.23
N TYR A 65 -15.32 -3.86 0.19
CA TYR A 65 -16.41 -2.95 -0.16
C TYR A 65 -16.33 -1.65 0.67
N PRO A 66 -16.66 -0.49 0.07
CA PRO A 66 -16.70 0.77 0.78
C PRO A 66 -17.82 0.77 1.85
N LYS A 67 -17.55 1.34 3.02
CA LYS A 67 -18.58 1.54 4.04
C LYS A 67 -19.44 2.75 3.66
N LYS A 68 -20.69 2.79 4.12
CA LYS A 68 -21.61 3.93 3.85
C LYS A 68 -21.03 5.29 4.27
N SER A 69 -20.19 5.32 5.30
CA SER A 69 -19.46 6.51 5.75
C SER A 69 -18.50 7.08 4.70
N ASP A 70 -18.01 6.24 3.78
CA ASP A 70 -16.93 6.58 2.87
C ASP A 70 -17.45 7.14 1.54
N VAL A 71 -18.74 6.98 1.24
CA VAL A 71 -19.36 7.34 -0.05
C VAL A 71 -19.91 8.77 -0.06
N VAL A 72 -20.00 9.44 1.10
CA VAL A 72 -20.49 10.82 1.21
C VAL A 72 -19.34 11.81 1.01
N GLY A 73 -18.94 12.02 -0.25
CA GLY A 73 -17.85 12.98 -0.54
C GLY A 73 -17.38 13.05 -1.99
N SER A 74 -18.29 13.20 -2.96
CA SER A 74 -17.90 13.54 -4.35
C SER A 74 -18.84 14.58 -4.95
N THR A 75 -18.71 15.84 -4.50
CA THR A 75 -19.08 16.99 -5.33
C THR A 75 -17.89 17.96 -5.39
N PRO A 76 -17.57 18.51 -6.58
CA PRO A 76 -16.42 19.38 -6.74
C PRO A 76 -16.75 20.78 -6.22
N LYS A 77 -16.18 21.16 -5.07
CA LYS A 77 -16.07 22.56 -4.68
C LYS A 77 -14.64 22.90 -4.29
N GLN A 78 -14.04 23.69 -5.16
CA GLN A 78 -12.84 24.50 -4.95
C GLN A 78 -13.02 25.34 -3.67
N GLY A 79 -12.07 25.24 -2.74
CA GLY A 79 -12.09 26.01 -1.50
C GLY A 79 -11.02 25.53 -0.53
N ASN A 80 -9.90 26.26 -0.50
CA ASN A 80 -8.79 26.04 0.41
C ASN A 80 -9.24 25.88 1.88
N THR A 81 -8.56 24.96 2.57
CA THR A 81 -7.95 25.09 3.91
C THR A 81 -8.27 23.90 4.81
N LYS A 82 -7.24 23.07 5.01
CA LYS A 82 -6.99 22.22 6.20
C LYS A 82 -8.07 21.19 6.59
N LYS A 83 -8.21 20.10 5.83
CA LYS A 83 -8.72 18.81 6.36
C LYS A 83 -8.12 17.57 5.67
N ASP A 84 -6.79 17.53 5.51
CA ASP A 84 -6.06 16.28 5.17
C ASP A 84 -5.52 15.61 6.44
N ALA A 85 -6.41 15.37 7.41
CA ALA A 85 -6.09 14.66 8.65
C ALA A 85 -6.95 13.41 8.82
N HIS A 86 -7.41 12.80 7.73
CA HIS A 86 -8.09 11.52 7.79
C HIS A 86 -7.09 10.39 7.49
N LEU A 87 -6.47 9.95 8.59
CA LEU A 87 -5.71 8.70 8.73
C LEU A 87 -4.36 8.58 8.01
N LYS A 88 -3.49 9.58 8.19
CA LYS A 88 -2.04 9.35 8.11
C LYS A 88 -1.61 8.62 9.40
N ARG A 89 -1.90 7.33 9.52
CA ARG A 89 -1.17 6.48 10.47
C ARG A 89 0.28 6.58 10.00
N CYS A 90 1.10 7.36 10.71
CA CYS A 90 2.52 7.45 10.44
C CYS A 90 3.12 6.09 10.78
N ILE A 91 3.29 5.28 9.74
CA ILE A 91 3.92 3.98 9.85
C ILE A 91 5.40 4.24 10.01
N PHE A 92 5.96 3.69 11.07
CA PHE A 92 7.39 3.74 11.34
C PHE A 92 7.91 2.31 11.25
N PHE A 93 8.71 2.02 10.23
CA PHE A 93 9.50 0.78 10.24
C PHE A 93 10.39 0.80 11.49
N THR A 94 10.25 -0.22 12.33
CA THR A 94 10.93 -0.37 13.62
C THR A 94 12.19 -1.21 13.50
N THR A 95 12.34 -1.99 12.42
CA THR A 95 13.54 -2.78 12.14
C THR A 95 14.12 -2.51 10.75
N LEU A 96 15.43 -2.77 10.61
CA LEU A 96 16.12 -2.69 9.33
C LEU A 96 15.64 -3.75 8.32
N GLY A 97 15.18 -4.91 8.80
CA GLY A 97 14.60 -5.95 7.94
C GLY A 97 13.29 -5.52 7.29
N GLN A 98 12.43 -4.81 8.03
CA GLN A 98 11.21 -4.21 7.47
C GLN A 98 11.53 -3.18 6.39
N VAL A 99 12.57 -2.36 6.61
CA VAL A 99 13.04 -1.39 5.62
C VAL A 99 13.50 -2.09 4.34
N ILE A 100 14.26 -3.19 4.46
CA ILE A 100 14.72 -3.97 3.30
C ILE A 100 13.52 -4.53 2.52
N ALA A 101 12.65 -5.28 3.19
CA ALA A 101 11.50 -5.89 2.53
C ALA A 101 10.55 -4.85 1.89
N PHE A 102 10.40 -3.69 2.54
CA PHE A 102 9.65 -2.58 1.97
C PHE A 102 10.29 -2.02 0.69
N LEU A 103 11.62 -1.87 0.68
CA LEU A 103 12.35 -1.40 -0.50
C LEU A 103 12.27 -2.41 -1.65
N ASP A 104 12.39 -3.71 -1.37
CA ASP A 104 12.27 -4.76 -2.38
C ASP A 104 10.84 -4.85 -2.95
N ALA A 105 9.81 -4.54 -2.15
CA ALA A 105 8.44 -4.43 -2.64
C ALA A 105 8.22 -3.22 -3.55
N ILE A 106 8.90 -2.10 -3.31
CA ILE A 106 8.73 -0.88 -4.12
C ILE A 106 9.58 -0.89 -5.38
N TYR A 107 10.80 -1.39 -5.28
CA TYR A 107 11.80 -1.31 -6.33
C TYR A 107 12.18 -2.70 -6.80
N LEU A 108 11.71 -3.06 -7.98
CA LEU A 108 12.05 -4.33 -8.61
C LEU A 108 13.23 -4.16 -9.57
N PRO A 109 14.16 -5.14 -9.60
CA PRO A 109 15.27 -5.12 -10.53
C PRO A 109 14.83 -5.37 -11.98
N GLU A 110 13.81 -6.22 -12.16
CA GLU A 110 13.31 -6.66 -13.45
C GLU A 110 11.81 -6.39 -13.60
N ASN A 111 11.30 -6.50 -14.83
CA ASN A 111 9.89 -6.27 -15.10
C ASN A 111 9.07 -7.45 -14.56
N SER A 112 8.15 -7.18 -13.63
CA SER A 112 7.21 -8.18 -13.12
C SER A 112 6.07 -8.52 -14.09
N ASN A 113 6.09 -7.98 -15.32
CA ASN A 113 4.97 -7.97 -16.26
C ASN A 113 3.71 -7.24 -15.75
N ASN A 114 3.81 -6.56 -14.61
CA ASN A 114 2.72 -5.81 -13.98
C ASN A 114 2.88 -4.30 -14.23
N THR A 115 2.82 -3.88 -15.49
CA THR A 115 2.93 -2.46 -15.89
C THR A 115 1.78 -1.59 -15.40
N GLU A 116 0.71 -2.21 -14.92
CA GLU A 116 -0.40 -1.54 -14.24
C GLU A 116 0.04 -0.94 -12.89
N VAL A 117 0.90 -1.64 -12.15
CA VAL A 117 1.27 -1.29 -10.77
C VAL A 117 2.69 -0.75 -10.67
N TYR A 118 3.58 -1.19 -11.56
CA TYR A 118 4.97 -0.73 -11.61
C TYR A 118 5.26 0.07 -12.89
N GLU A 119 6.07 1.10 -12.76
CA GLU A 119 6.57 1.91 -13.87
C GLU A 119 8.10 1.91 -13.90
N LYS A 120 8.68 1.99 -15.10
CA LYS A 120 10.13 2.10 -15.25
C LYS A 120 10.58 3.50 -14.87
N LYS A 121 11.41 3.62 -13.83
CA LYS A 121 11.83 4.90 -13.27
C LYS A 121 13.32 4.94 -13.00
N GLY A 122 13.92 6.10 -13.25
CA GLY A 122 15.27 6.39 -12.81
C GLY A 122 15.26 6.86 -11.37
N ILE A 123 15.88 6.09 -10.47
CA ILE A 123 15.98 6.45 -9.06
C ILE A 123 17.42 6.74 -8.66
N SER A 124 17.61 7.76 -7.84
CA SER A 124 18.87 8.06 -7.16
C SER A 124 18.82 7.59 -5.71
N MET A 125 19.98 7.51 -5.07
CA MET A 125 20.05 7.17 -3.65
C MET A 125 19.32 8.19 -2.77
N ASN A 126 19.30 9.46 -3.18
CA ASN A 126 18.58 10.51 -2.48
C ASN A 126 17.07 10.29 -2.54
N ASP A 127 16.54 9.79 -3.66
CA ASP A 127 15.11 9.51 -3.79
C ASP A 127 14.71 8.38 -2.85
N VAL A 128 15.52 7.32 -2.79
CA VAL A 128 15.31 6.18 -1.88
C VAL A 128 15.35 6.64 -0.42
N LEU A 129 16.36 7.43 -0.04
CA LEU A 129 16.48 7.93 1.34
C LEU A 129 15.35 8.89 1.70
N SER A 130 14.96 9.77 0.77
CA SER A 130 13.85 10.71 0.98
C SER A 130 12.51 10.00 1.14
N LEU A 131 12.31 8.89 0.43
CA LEU A 131 11.16 8.02 0.66
C LEU A 131 11.24 7.41 2.06
N LEU A 132 12.36 6.79 2.44
CA LEU A 132 12.50 6.16 3.76
C LEU A 132 12.28 7.13 4.93
N TRP A 133 12.77 8.36 4.85
CA TRP A 133 12.55 9.37 5.90
C TRP A 133 11.08 9.70 6.14
N GLN A 134 10.21 9.47 5.16
CA GLN A 134 8.77 9.64 5.34
C GLN A 134 8.14 8.49 6.16
N HIS A 135 8.85 7.37 6.34
CA HIS A 135 8.31 6.11 6.86
C HIS A 135 9.17 5.43 7.94
N THR A 136 10.31 6.00 8.32
CA THR A 136 11.09 5.50 9.46
C THR A 136 11.97 6.57 10.09
N LYS A 137 12.15 6.46 11.42
CA LYS A 137 13.15 7.23 12.17
C LYS A 137 14.48 6.49 12.33
N LEU A 138 14.56 5.22 11.96
CA LEU A 138 15.79 4.41 12.08
C LEU A 138 16.98 5.03 11.33
N MET A 139 16.68 5.82 10.30
CA MET A 139 17.65 6.41 9.39
C MET A 139 17.59 7.95 9.40
N SER A 140 16.87 8.59 10.33
CA SER A 140 16.63 10.04 10.29
C SER A 140 17.90 10.88 10.46
N GLU A 141 18.91 10.34 11.13
CA GLU A 141 20.21 11.00 11.31
C GLU A 141 21.25 10.53 10.27
N SER A 142 20.89 9.58 9.40
CA SER A 142 21.82 9.04 8.42
C SER A 142 22.04 10.02 7.28
N THR A 143 23.30 10.33 6.98
CA THR A 143 23.63 11.04 5.74
C THR A 143 23.45 10.10 4.54
N VAL A 144 23.33 10.65 3.34
CA VAL A 144 23.31 9.88 2.08
C VAL A 144 24.49 8.90 1.99
N ILE A 145 25.65 9.29 2.51
CA ILE A 145 26.87 8.47 2.53
C ILE A 145 26.72 7.31 3.53
N GLY A 146 26.23 7.60 4.74
CA GLY A 146 25.97 6.58 5.77
C GLY A 146 24.93 5.57 5.31
N PHE A 147 23.83 6.07 4.74
CA PHE A 147 22.81 5.25 4.11
C PHE A 147 23.40 4.39 2.99
N SER A 148 24.16 4.97 2.05
CA SER A 148 24.78 4.22 0.95
C SER A 148 25.67 3.08 1.45
N ARG A 149 26.42 3.29 2.53
CA ARG A 149 27.28 2.25 3.13
C ARG A 149 26.46 1.13 3.74
N TRP A 150 25.48 1.44 4.59
CA TRP A 150 24.58 0.44 5.17
C TRP A 150 23.86 -0.35 4.08
N TYR A 151 23.30 0.37 3.13
CA TYR A 151 22.54 -0.14 2.01
C TYR A 151 23.36 -1.08 1.11
N SER A 152 24.66 -0.81 0.93
CA SER A 152 25.58 -1.71 0.20
C SER A 152 25.85 -3.03 0.94
N THR A 153 25.63 -3.08 2.25
CA THR A 153 25.80 -4.30 3.06
C THR A 153 24.49 -5.08 3.26
N SER A 154 23.34 -4.47 2.97
CA SER A 154 22.01 -5.00 3.29
C SER A 154 21.43 -5.99 2.27
N LYS A 155 22.17 -6.36 1.21
CA LYS A 155 21.73 -7.30 0.15
C LYS A 155 20.31 -7.00 -0.39
N ILE A 156 20.14 -5.81 -0.97
CA ILE A 156 18.85 -5.35 -1.51
C ILE A 156 18.86 -5.57 -3.02
N ASP A 157 17.85 -6.24 -3.57
CA ASP A 157 17.93 -6.88 -4.89
C ASP A 157 18.15 -5.89 -6.03
N PHE A 158 17.52 -4.71 -5.97
CA PHE A 158 17.68 -3.71 -7.04
C PHE A 158 19.06 -3.05 -7.11
N MET A 159 19.96 -3.33 -6.16
CA MET A 159 21.33 -2.82 -6.17
C MET A 159 22.26 -3.50 -7.14
N ASP A 160 21.93 -4.72 -7.54
CA ASP A 160 22.71 -5.46 -8.52
C ASP A 160 22.60 -4.82 -9.92
N ILE A 161 21.61 -3.94 -10.13
CA ILE A 161 21.45 -3.19 -11.37
C ILE A 161 22.51 -2.09 -11.48
N PRO A 162 23.38 -2.09 -12.50
CA PRO A 162 24.43 -1.07 -12.64
C PRO A 162 23.85 0.35 -12.73
N ALA A 163 24.43 1.27 -11.94
CA ALA A 163 24.06 2.68 -11.97
C ALA A 163 24.73 3.42 -13.13
N LYS A 164 23.99 4.35 -13.76
CA LYS A 164 24.51 5.25 -14.78
C LYS A 164 24.60 6.66 -14.21
N ARG A 165 25.71 7.33 -14.44
CA ARG A 165 25.88 8.74 -14.06
C ARG A 165 25.20 9.64 -15.09
N LYS A 166 24.27 10.49 -14.66
CA LYS A 166 23.65 11.52 -15.49
C LYS A 166 23.99 12.92 -14.97
N PRO A 167 24.26 13.89 -15.86
CA PRO A 167 24.39 15.29 -15.46
C PRO A 167 23.03 15.81 -15.00
N VAL A 168 23.03 16.59 -13.92
CA VAL A 168 21.87 17.33 -13.41
C VAL A 168 22.03 18.80 -13.78
N ALA A 169 20.96 19.59 -13.77
CA ALA A 169 20.95 21.00 -14.14
C ALA A 169 21.99 21.87 -13.38
N THR A 170 22.39 21.44 -12.17
CA THR A 170 23.43 22.07 -11.35
C THR A 170 24.87 21.76 -11.81
N GLY A 171 25.07 21.02 -12.91
CA GLY A 171 26.38 20.59 -13.41
C GLY A 171 26.99 19.40 -12.65
N GLN A 172 26.40 19.00 -11.52
CA GLN A 172 26.80 17.80 -10.79
C GLN A 172 26.32 16.53 -11.51
N LYS A 173 27.07 15.44 -11.36
CA LYS A 173 26.69 14.12 -11.89
C LYS A 173 26.07 13.29 -10.78
N VAL A 174 24.83 12.86 -10.95
CA VAL A 174 24.13 11.97 -10.00
C VAL A 174 24.11 10.56 -10.55
N SER A 175 24.32 9.60 -9.65
CA SER A 175 24.21 8.16 -9.94
C SER A 175 22.74 7.77 -9.96
N ILE A 176 22.25 7.26 -11.08
CA ILE A 176 20.86 6.87 -11.29
C ILE A 176 20.79 5.40 -11.70
N ARG A 177 19.95 4.63 -11.03
CA ARG A 177 19.61 3.25 -11.39
C ARG A 177 18.26 3.24 -12.10
N GLN A 178 18.14 2.41 -13.12
CA GLN A 178 16.86 2.20 -13.82
C GLN A 178 16.20 0.98 -13.21
N VAL A 179 15.12 1.18 -12.48
CA VAL A 179 14.35 0.14 -11.78
C VAL A 179 12.90 0.17 -12.23
N TYR A 180 12.14 -0.84 -11.84
CA TYR A 180 10.68 -0.77 -11.85
C TYR A 180 10.21 -0.30 -10.47
N SER A 181 9.67 0.92 -10.41
CA SER A 181 9.17 1.53 -9.19
C SER A 181 7.67 1.32 -9.12
N LEU A 182 7.16 0.94 -7.95
CA LEU A 182 5.73 0.95 -7.67
C LEU A 182 5.17 2.36 -7.87
N LYS A 183 4.02 2.49 -8.54
CA LYS A 183 3.36 3.79 -8.72
C LYS A 183 2.87 4.34 -7.38
N GLN A 184 2.85 5.67 -7.26
CA GLN A 184 2.63 6.37 -6.00
C GLN A 184 1.31 5.98 -5.32
N GLU A 185 0.26 5.74 -6.10
CA GLU A 185 -1.07 5.37 -5.64
C GLU A 185 -1.11 4.01 -4.91
N TYR A 186 -0.16 3.09 -5.20
CA TYR A 186 -0.12 1.76 -4.58
C TYR A 186 0.82 1.68 -3.38
N ILE A 187 1.69 2.67 -3.17
CA ILE A 187 2.62 2.66 -2.03
C ILE A 187 1.83 2.64 -0.70
N GLY A 188 0.70 3.36 -0.65
CA GLY A 188 -0.30 3.32 0.43
C GLY A 188 -0.72 1.90 0.84
N THR A 189 -0.94 1.03 -0.13
CA THR A 189 -1.40 -0.35 0.07
C THR A 189 -0.28 -1.24 0.62
N VAL A 190 0.93 -1.10 0.10
CA VAL A 190 2.11 -1.82 0.59
C VAL A 190 2.37 -1.50 2.06
N TYR A 191 2.21 -0.24 2.45
CA TYR A 191 2.33 0.15 3.86
C TYR A 191 1.33 -0.56 4.78
N GLN A 192 0.07 -0.70 4.34
CA GLN A 192 -0.94 -1.40 5.13
C GLN A 192 -0.52 -2.86 5.33
N PHE A 193 -0.07 -3.53 4.27
CA PHE A 193 0.43 -4.91 4.33
C PHE A 193 1.55 -5.07 5.38
N PHE A 194 2.56 -4.21 5.37
CA PHE A 194 3.70 -4.33 6.30
C PHE A 194 3.33 -4.12 7.77
N ASN A 195 2.32 -3.32 8.12
CA ASN A 195 1.87 -3.24 9.53
C ASN A 195 1.24 -4.55 9.98
N TYR A 196 0.31 -5.09 9.18
CA TYR A 196 -0.44 -6.28 9.59
C TYR A 196 0.46 -7.52 9.71
N VAL A 197 1.40 -7.70 8.78
CA VAL A 197 2.29 -8.87 8.80
C VAL A 197 3.26 -8.83 9.98
N PHE A 198 3.81 -7.66 10.32
CA PHE A 198 4.81 -7.57 11.38
C PHE A 198 4.21 -7.45 12.79
N ASP A 199 3.03 -6.83 12.95
CA ASP A 199 2.34 -6.79 14.26
C ASP A 199 1.92 -8.20 14.71
N CYS A 200 1.59 -9.10 13.77
CA CYS A 200 1.21 -10.49 14.08
C CYS A 200 2.39 -11.42 14.43
N PHE A 201 3.65 -11.04 14.16
CA PHE A 201 4.82 -11.90 14.41
C PHE A 201 5.60 -11.54 15.68
N ILE A 202 5.24 -10.44 16.36
CA ILE A 202 5.93 -9.94 17.58
C ILE A 202 5.04 -10.07 18.84
N SER A 203 3.80 -10.55 18.71
CA SER A 203 2.89 -10.76 19.85
C SER A 203 2.74 -12.23 20.21
#